data_AF-A0A2U2P970-F1
#
_entry.id   AF-A0A2U2P970-F1
#
_cell.length_a   1.000
_cell.length_b   1.000
_cell.length_c   1.000
_cell.angle_alpha   90.00
_cell.angle_beta   90.00
_cell.angle_gamma   90.00
#
_symmetry.space_group_name_H-M   'P 1'
#
loop_
_entity.id
_entity.type
_entity.pdbx_description
1 polymer ?
#
loop_
_entity_poly.entity_id
_entity_poly.type
_entity_poly.pdbx_seq_one_letter_code
_entity_poly.pdbx_strand_id
1 'polypeptide(L)'
;MKKIITIIGFLALSPLVGVFSQSVFPTDGSNVGIGTTNPTTGLQLGEQGNAISGKQILIPGVYNFEQLRFGQIGNGNMAMEFVNHTGVHTSYGIRFLVDLDDRPGLQLQYSPAKTNYQDLSYNTALYIDLSGNISIGTTNPHEYKLAVAGNMIA
;
A
#
# COMPACT_ATOMS: atom_id res chain seq x y z
N MET A 1 -3.71 56.57 52.95
CA MET A 1 -4.16 56.87 51.57
C MET A 1 -3.75 55.73 50.67
N LYS A 2 -4.67 55.27 49.82
CA LYS A 2 -4.70 53.94 49.18
C LYS A 2 -3.56 53.74 48.17
N LYS A 3 -2.81 52.65 48.28
CA LYS A 3 -1.85 52.21 47.25
C LYS A 3 -2.64 51.60 46.09
N ILE A 4 -2.62 52.26 44.94
CA ILE A 4 -3.13 51.73 43.68
C ILE A 4 -2.11 50.70 43.18
N ILE A 5 -2.48 49.43 43.17
CA ILE A 5 -1.72 48.37 42.50
C ILE A 5 -2.38 48.19 41.14
N THR A 6 -1.76 48.75 40.10
CA THR A 6 -2.15 48.47 38.71
C THR A 6 -1.58 47.11 38.33
N ILE A 7 -2.42 46.08 38.30
CA ILE A 7 -2.08 44.79 37.71
C ILE A 7 -2.23 44.93 36.19
N ILE A 8 -1.11 45.09 35.48
CA ILE A 8 -1.06 44.88 34.03
C ILE A 8 -0.83 43.38 33.83
N GLY A 9 -1.91 42.61 33.83
CA GLY A 9 -1.90 41.21 33.43
C GLY A 9 -1.85 41.13 31.91
N PHE A 10 -0.67 40.84 31.37
CA PHE A 10 -0.37 40.65 29.96
C PHE A 10 -1.32 39.59 29.36
N LEU A 11 -2.29 40.00 28.54
CA LEU A 11 -3.08 39.07 27.73
C LEU A 11 -2.13 38.58 26.62
N ALA A 12 -1.57 37.38 26.80
CA ALA A 12 -0.74 36.76 25.78
C ALA A 12 -1.60 36.49 24.55
N LEU A 13 -1.49 37.36 23.55
CA LEU A 13 -1.98 37.11 22.20
C LEU A 13 -1.10 35.97 21.65
N SER A 14 -1.55 34.73 21.77
CA SER A 14 -0.87 33.63 21.10
C SER A 14 -0.96 33.89 19.60
N PRO A 15 0.15 34.02 18.87
CA PRO A 15 0.05 34.03 17.42
C PRO A 15 -0.56 32.69 17.05
N LEU A 16 -1.66 32.73 16.30
CA LEU A 16 -2.16 31.58 15.57
C LEU A 16 -1.08 31.25 14.52
N VAL A 17 -0.01 30.59 14.94
CA VAL A 17 0.99 30.05 14.03
C VAL A 17 0.23 28.98 13.28
N GLY A 18 -0.07 29.24 12.00
CA GLY A 18 -0.60 28.22 11.11
C GLY A 18 0.37 27.05 11.18
N VAL A 19 -0.03 25.97 11.87
CA VAL A 19 0.71 24.73 11.89
C VAL A 19 0.47 24.13 10.51
N PHE A 20 1.31 24.53 9.56
CA PHE A 20 1.50 23.70 8.37
C PHE A 20 1.95 22.34 8.89
N SER A 21 1.29 21.27 8.48
CA SER A 21 1.75 19.92 8.77
C SER A 21 3.17 19.79 8.23
N GLN A 22 4.16 19.88 9.11
CA GLN A 22 5.55 19.66 8.75
C GLN A 22 5.87 18.23 9.20
N SER A 23 6.24 17.39 8.25
CA SER A 23 6.92 16.13 8.57
C SER A 23 8.23 16.47 9.27
N VAL A 24 8.30 16.24 10.57
CA VAL A 24 9.54 16.39 11.35
C VAL A 24 10.31 15.10 11.18
N PHE A 25 11.44 15.16 10.48
CA PHE A 25 12.37 14.05 10.36
C PHE A 25 13.38 14.08 11.50
N PRO A 26 13.81 12.93 12.04
CA PRO A 26 14.83 12.90 13.08
C PRO A 26 16.15 13.50 12.57
N THR A 27 16.74 14.40 13.35
CA THR A 27 18.05 15.01 13.05
C THR A 27 19.21 14.30 13.74
N ASP A 28 18.90 13.36 14.63
CA ASP A 28 19.84 12.53 15.38
C ASP A 28 20.30 11.28 14.62
N GLY A 29 19.85 11.11 13.36
CA GLY A 29 20.15 9.97 12.52
C GLY A 29 19.28 8.73 12.81
N SER A 30 18.25 8.84 13.66
CA SER A 30 17.28 7.76 13.83
C SER A 30 16.37 7.59 12.62
N ASN A 31 15.76 6.41 12.52
CA ASN A 31 14.90 6.02 11.41
C ASN A 31 13.55 6.76 11.42
N VAL A 32 12.92 6.88 10.25
CA VAL A 32 11.60 7.50 10.10
C VAL A 32 10.51 6.43 10.20
N GLY A 33 9.66 6.56 11.22
CA GLY A 33 8.47 5.73 11.38
C GLY A 33 7.20 6.49 10.99
N ILE A 34 6.36 5.92 10.13
CA ILE A 34 4.99 6.40 9.91
C ILE A 34 4.05 5.38 10.53
N GLY A 35 3.36 5.75 11.62
CA GLY A 35 2.49 4.82 12.36
C GLY A 35 3.25 3.75 13.18
N THR A 36 4.52 4.00 13.50
CA THR A 36 5.39 3.17 14.34
C THR A 36 6.32 4.05 15.15
N THR A 37 6.58 3.70 16.41
CA THR A 37 7.55 4.42 17.27
C THR A 37 8.90 3.73 17.33
N ASN A 38 9.00 2.47 16.86
CA ASN A 38 10.24 1.70 16.86
C ASN A 38 10.61 1.21 15.43
N PRO A 39 10.85 2.13 14.47
CA PRO A 39 11.23 1.76 13.10
C PRO A 39 12.55 0.98 13.03
N THR A 40 12.52 -0.19 12.37
CA THR A 40 13.67 -1.12 12.24
C THR A 40 14.57 -0.84 11.04
N THR A 41 14.14 0.02 10.12
CA THR A 41 14.89 0.44 8.93
C THR A 41 14.62 1.93 8.64
N GLY A 42 15.44 2.55 7.79
CA GLY A 42 15.45 4.00 7.54
C GLY A 42 14.08 4.64 7.32
N LEU A 43 13.16 3.94 6.66
CA LEU A 43 11.74 4.29 6.58
C LEU A 43 10.89 3.04 6.81
N GLN A 44 10.01 3.08 7.82
CA GLN A 44 9.06 2.00 8.11
C GLN A 44 7.62 2.53 8.15
N LEU A 45 6.70 1.76 7.57
CA LEU A 45 5.27 2.01 7.61
C LEU A 45 4.57 1.00 8.53
N GLY A 46 4.02 1.50 9.63
CA GLY A 46 3.31 0.72 10.64
C GLY A 46 4.20 -0.21 11.48
N GLU A 47 3.59 -0.87 12.45
CA GLU A 47 4.23 -1.80 13.39
C GLU A 47 4.02 -3.26 12.99
N GLN A 48 4.98 -4.16 13.23
CA GLN A 48 4.79 -5.60 12.99
C GLN A 48 3.55 -6.13 13.73
N GLY A 49 2.73 -6.97 13.07
CA GLY A 49 1.56 -7.62 13.68
C GLY A 49 0.31 -6.74 13.86
N ASN A 50 0.35 -5.44 13.55
CA ASN A 50 -0.81 -4.56 13.59
C ASN A 50 -1.60 -4.52 12.26
N ALA A 51 -2.82 -3.98 12.30
CA ALA A 51 -3.73 -3.88 11.17
C ALA A 51 -3.09 -3.25 9.92
N ILE A 52 -3.49 -3.74 8.75
CA ILE A 52 -2.95 -3.41 7.41
C ILE A 52 -3.03 -1.91 7.07
N SER A 53 -4.04 -1.24 7.64
CA SER A 53 -4.30 0.20 7.53
C SER A 53 -3.13 1.01 8.11
N GLY A 54 -2.08 1.20 7.33
CA GLY A 54 -0.86 1.92 7.73
C GLY A 54 0.42 1.35 7.13
N LYS A 55 0.34 0.25 6.37
CA LYS A 55 1.48 -0.46 5.77
C LYS A 55 1.56 -0.31 4.26
N GLN A 56 1.09 0.82 3.73
CA GLN A 56 1.00 1.04 2.29
C GLN A 56 1.49 2.43 1.89
N ILE A 57 2.20 2.49 0.76
CA ILE A 57 2.42 3.72 0.00
C ILE A 57 1.36 3.76 -1.09
N LEU A 58 0.60 4.84 -1.14
CA LEU A 58 -0.44 5.07 -2.15
C LEU A 58 -0.10 6.32 -2.96
N ILE A 59 -0.02 6.17 -4.28
CA ILE A 59 0.03 7.27 -5.23
C ILE A 59 -1.32 7.31 -5.94
N PRO A 60 -2.21 8.26 -5.60
CA PRO A 60 -3.51 8.37 -6.26
C PRO A 60 -3.35 8.86 -7.71
N GLY A 61 -4.19 8.35 -8.59
CA GLY A 61 -4.34 8.88 -9.95
C GLY A 61 -5.34 10.04 -10.01
N VAL A 62 -5.82 10.32 -11.22
CA VAL A 62 -6.66 11.50 -11.53
C VAL A 62 -8.11 11.10 -11.81
N TYR A 63 -8.32 9.97 -12.50
CA TYR A 63 -9.64 9.51 -12.90
C TYR A 63 -10.08 8.27 -12.12
N ASN A 64 -11.39 8.13 -11.94
CA ASN A 64 -12.03 7.00 -11.27
C ASN A 64 -11.38 6.67 -9.91
N PHE A 65 -10.70 5.53 -9.82
CA PHE A 65 -9.98 5.04 -8.65
C PHE A 65 -8.58 4.53 -9.04
N GLU A 66 -7.99 5.18 -10.03
CA GLU A 66 -6.59 4.99 -10.43
C GLU A 66 -5.66 5.14 -9.24
N GLN A 67 -4.67 4.26 -9.16
CA GLN A 67 -3.64 4.33 -8.14
C GLN A 67 -2.48 3.41 -8.46
N LEU A 68 -1.32 3.76 -7.93
CA LEU A 68 -0.22 2.83 -7.68
C LEU A 68 -0.11 2.62 -6.17
N ARG A 69 -0.07 1.36 -5.75
CA ARG A 69 0.04 0.99 -4.34
C ARG A 69 1.17 0.01 -4.10
N PHE A 70 1.93 0.23 -3.04
CA PHE A 70 2.93 -0.69 -2.52
C PHE A 70 2.61 -1.04 -1.08
N GLY A 71 2.82 -2.29 -0.69
CA GLY A 71 2.79 -2.70 0.71
C GLY A 71 1.91 -3.91 0.97
N GLN A 72 1.48 -4.06 2.22
CA GLN A 72 0.70 -5.21 2.62
C GLN A 72 -0.77 -5.03 2.18
N ILE A 73 -1.37 -6.04 1.56
CA ILE A 73 -2.80 -6.13 1.26
C ILE A 73 -3.38 -7.41 1.89
N GLY A 74 -4.64 -7.37 2.31
CA GLY A 74 -5.26 -8.54 2.96
C GLY A 74 -4.45 -9.09 4.13
N ASN A 75 -4.56 -10.39 4.39
CA ASN A 75 -3.97 -11.04 5.56
C ASN A 75 -2.45 -11.31 5.44
N GLY A 76 -1.63 -10.29 5.17
CA GLY A 76 -0.17 -10.44 5.14
C GLY A 76 0.46 -10.50 3.75
N ASN A 77 -0.34 -10.52 2.69
CA ASN A 77 0.18 -10.55 1.34
C ASN A 77 0.90 -9.24 1.02
N MET A 78 2.06 -9.33 0.37
CA MET A 78 2.79 -8.14 -0.08
C MET A 78 2.54 -7.92 -1.55
N ALA A 79 2.17 -6.69 -1.92
CA ALA A 79 1.78 -6.38 -3.29
C ALA A 79 2.38 -5.06 -3.80
N MET A 80 2.57 -5.03 -5.12
CA MET A 80 2.64 -3.82 -5.93
C MET A 80 1.46 -3.86 -6.90
N GLU A 81 0.52 -2.93 -6.74
CA GLU A 81 -0.73 -2.89 -7.48
C GLU A 81 -0.81 -1.62 -8.33
N PHE A 82 -1.16 -1.81 -9.60
CA PHE A 82 -1.44 -0.76 -10.57
C PHE A 82 -2.92 -0.83 -10.93
N VAL A 83 -3.63 0.28 -10.77
CA VAL A 83 -5.02 0.41 -11.20
C VAL A 83 -5.10 1.56 -12.20
N ASN A 84 -5.72 1.29 -13.35
CA ASN A 84 -5.93 2.30 -14.38
C ASN A 84 -7.31 2.19 -15.01
N HIS A 85 -7.83 3.27 -15.59
CA HIS A 85 -9.15 3.28 -16.19
C HIS A 85 -9.17 2.68 -17.61
N THR A 86 -10.30 2.09 -17.99
CA THR A 86 -10.63 1.74 -19.38
C THR A 86 -11.72 2.62 -19.97
N GLY A 87 -12.35 3.47 -19.15
CA GLY A 87 -13.41 4.39 -19.56
C GLY A 87 -13.80 5.35 -18.45
N VAL A 88 -14.83 6.16 -18.69
CA VAL A 88 -15.24 7.25 -17.79
C VAL A 88 -15.71 6.82 -16.40
N HIS A 89 -16.04 5.53 -16.20
CA HIS A 89 -16.56 5.01 -14.94
C HIS A 89 -15.95 3.65 -14.55
N THR A 90 -14.94 3.16 -15.27
CA THR A 90 -14.41 1.81 -15.06
C THR A 90 -12.90 1.78 -15.02
N SER A 91 -12.35 1.00 -14.09
CA SER A 91 -10.91 0.75 -13.96
C SER A 91 -10.60 -0.72 -13.77
N TYR A 92 -9.47 -1.16 -14.30
CA TYR A 92 -8.91 -2.51 -14.18
C TYR A 92 -7.66 -2.49 -13.31
N GLY A 93 -7.22 -3.65 -12.86
CA GLY A 93 -6.06 -3.78 -11.99
C GLY A 93 -5.07 -4.81 -12.51
N ILE A 94 -3.78 -4.53 -12.35
CA ILE A 94 -2.68 -5.49 -12.49
C ILE A 94 -1.85 -5.43 -11.22
N ARG A 95 -1.48 -6.57 -10.65
CA ARG A 95 -0.61 -6.58 -9.47
C ARG A 95 0.40 -7.71 -9.46
N PHE A 96 1.55 -7.40 -8.87
CA PHE A 96 2.48 -8.39 -8.36
C PHE A 96 2.10 -8.69 -6.92
N LEU A 97 2.02 -9.97 -6.57
CA LEU A 97 1.61 -10.43 -5.24
C LEU A 97 2.54 -11.55 -4.81
N VAL A 98 2.98 -11.51 -3.55
CA VAL A 98 3.37 -12.73 -2.83
C VAL A 98 2.31 -12.99 -1.76
N ASP A 99 1.73 -14.18 -1.82
CA ASP A 99 0.70 -14.64 -0.90
C ASP A 99 1.34 -15.52 0.18
N LEU A 100 0.88 -15.41 1.42
CA LEU A 100 1.42 -16.17 2.55
C LEU A 100 0.58 -17.39 2.94
N ASP A 101 -0.72 -17.38 2.67
CA ASP A 101 -1.69 -18.28 3.31
C ASP A 101 -2.33 -19.29 2.33
N ASP A 102 -2.77 -18.85 1.16
CA ASP A 102 -3.50 -19.72 0.21
C ASP A 102 -2.54 -20.31 -0.83
N ARG A 103 -1.65 -19.48 -1.39
CA ARG A 103 -0.78 -19.87 -2.51
C ARG A 103 0.62 -19.24 -2.42
N PRO A 104 1.50 -19.81 -1.59
CA PRO A 104 2.87 -19.32 -1.42
C PRO A 104 3.67 -19.27 -2.72
N GLY A 105 4.11 -18.08 -3.11
CA GLY A 105 4.89 -17.86 -4.32
C GLY A 105 4.64 -16.48 -4.94
N LEU A 106 5.30 -16.20 -6.06
CA LEU A 106 5.10 -14.95 -6.80
C LEU A 106 3.96 -15.11 -7.79
N GLN A 107 3.02 -14.18 -7.77
CA GLN A 107 1.88 -14.14 -8.67
C GLN A 107 1.85 -12.82 -9.44
N LEU A 108 1.65 -12.89 -10.76
CA LEU A 108 1.20 -11.78 -11.56
C LEU A 108 -0.31 -11.95 -11.78
N GLN A 109 -1.08 -11.01 -11.26
CA GLN A 109 -2.54 -11.09 -11.25
C GLN A 109 -3.18 -9.93 -12.00
N TYR A 110 -4.39 -10.14 -12.50
CA TYR A 110 -5.20 -9.13 -13.16
C TYR A 110 -6.64 -9.15 -12.66
N SER A 111 -7.28 -7.99 -12.62
CA SER A 111 -8.71 -7.85 -12.44
C SER A 111 -9.30 -7.19 -13.68
N PRO A 112 -10.37 -7.75 -14.28
CA PRO A 112 -11.18 -7.04 -15.27
C PRO A 112 -11.71 -5.71 -14.73
N ALA A 113 -12.15 -4.84 -15.65
CA ALA A 113 -12.62 -3.52 -15.30
C ALA A 113 -13.87 -3.54 -14.39
N LYS A 114 -13.90 -2.66 -13.39
CA LYS A 114 -14.96 -2.51 -12.38
C LYS A 114 -15.29 -1.05 -12.16
N THR A 115 -16.45 -0.78 -11.56
CA THR A 115 -16.91 0.58 -11.24
C THR A 115 -16.36 1.11 -9.91
N ASN A 116 -15.94 0.22 -9.01
CA ASN A 116 -15.32 0.60 -7.74
C ASN A 116 -14.06 -0.23 -7.46
N TYR A 117 -13.16 0.33 -6.65
CA TYR A 117 -11.94 -0.34 -6.23
C TYR A 117 -12.19 -1.64 -5.45
N GLN A 118 -13.18 -1.64 -4.55
CA GLN A 118 -13.51 -2.80 -3.71
C GLN A 118 -14.07 -3.98 -4.51
N ASP A 119 -14.53 -3.73 -5.74
CA ASP A 119 -15.08 -4.76 -6.62
C ASP A 119 -14.01 -5.43 -7.50
N LEU A 120 -12.75 -4.95 -7.45
CA LEU A 120 -11.63 -5.57 -8.16
C LEU A 120 -11.45 -7.01 -7.65
N SER A 121 -11.47 -7.96 -8.58
CA SER A 121 -11.35 -9.39 -8.30
C SER A 121 -10.19 -9.94 -9.13
N TYR A 122 -9.10 -10.23 -8.43
CA TYR A 122 -7.83 -10.58 -9.05
C TYR A 122 -7.74 -12.07 -9.34
N ASN A 123 -7.37 -12.39 -10.58
CA ASN A 123 -7.10 -13.74 -11.07
C ASN A 123 -5.60 -13.87 -11.37
N THR A 124 -5.02 -15.03 -11.08
CA THR A 124 -3.62 -15.31 -11.35
C THR A 124 -3.40 -15.63 -12.82
N ALA A 125 -2.64 -14.79 -13.52
CA ALA A 125 -2.24 -15.01 -14.91
C ALA A 125 -0.92 -15.78 -14.99
N LEU A 126 0.04 -15.44 -14.15
CA LEU A 126 1.32 -16.15 -14.03
C LEU A 126 1.61 -16.43 -12.56
N TYR A 127 2.14 -17.62 -12.28
CA TYR A 127 2.52 -18.04 -10.95
C TYR A 127 3.90 -18.70 -10.95
N ILE A 128 4.74 -18.33 -9.99
CA ILE A 128 6.00 -19.00 -9.69
C ILE A 128 5.88 -19.60 -8.29
N ASP A 129 5.90 -20.92 -8.21
CA ASP A 129 5.82 -21.64 -6.94
C ASP A 129 7.16 -21.59 -6.18
N LEU A 130 7.17 -22.11 -4.94
CA LEU A 130 8.37 -22.16 -4.11
C LEU A 130 9.45 -23.14 -4.61
N SER A 131 9.12 -24.01 -5.58
CA SER A 131 10.08 -24.87 -6.29
C SER A 131 10.63 -24.20 -7.56
N GLY A 132 10.21 -22.97 -7.84
CA GLY A 132 10.59 -22.19 -9.02
C GLY A 132 9.97 -22.69 -10.32
N ASN A 133 8.86 -23.43 -10.28
CA ASN A 133 8.10 -23.82 -11.47
C ASN A 133 7.19 -22.66 -11.90
N ILE A 134 7.05 -22.47 -13.21
CA ILE A 134 6.27 -21.38 -13.79
C ILE A 134 4.95 -21.94 -14.32
N SER A 135 3.84 -21.31 -13.95
CA SER A 135 2.51 -21.62 -14.47
C SER A 135 1.91 -20.38 -15.16
N ILE A 136 1.28 -20.57 -16.33
CA ILE A 136 0.54 -19.52 -17.06
C ILE A 136 -0.90 -19.97 -17.22
N GLY A 137 -1.85 -19.14 -16.77
CA GLY A 137 -3.29 -19.46 -16.78
C GLY A 137 -3.70 -20.56 -15.80
N THR A 138 -2.78 -21.05 -14.98
CA THR A 138 -2.99 -22.05 -13.92
C THR A 138 -2.11 -21.73 -12.72
N THR A 139 -2.43 -22.28 -11.56
CA THR A 139 -1.58 -22.25 -10.36
C THR A 139 -1.04 -23.64 -9.99
N ASN A 140 -1.35 -24.67 -10.79
CA ASN A 140 -0.85 -26.01 -10.61
C ASN A 140 0.13 -26.36 -11.75
N PRO A 141 1.45 -26.38 -11.48
CA PRO A 141 2.45 -26.75 -12.47
C PRO A 141 2.50 -28.27 -12.74
N HIS A 142 1.80 -29.08 -11.94
CA HIS A 142 1.95 -30.54 -11.90
C HIS A 142 3.44 -30.93 -11.74
N GLU A 143 3.96 -31.80 -12.60
CA GLU A 143 5.38 -32.22 -12.59
C GLU A 143 6.24 -31.42 -13.59
N TYR A 144 5.70 -30.36 -14.20
CA TYR A 144 6.37 -29.62 -15.26
C TYR A 144 7.08 -28.38 -14.73
N LYS A 145 8.21 -28.03 -15.36
CA LYS A 145 8.90 -26.77 -15.05
C LYS A 145 8.16 -25.54 -15.56
N LEU A 146 7.45 -25.71 -16.67
CA LEU A 146 6.55 -24.73 -17.26
C LEU A 146 5.21 -25.41 -17.57
N ALA A 147 4.13 -24.93 -16.96
CA ALA A 147 2.77 -25.36 -17.25
C ALA A 147 1.97 -24.21 -17.88
N VAL A 148 1.28 -24.48 -18.98
CA VAL A 148 0.42 -23.49 -19.64
C VAL A 148 -0.98 -24.07 -19.80
N ALA A 149 -1.97 -23.40 -19.24
CA ALA A 149 -3.37 -23.73 -19.44
C ALA A 149 -3.97 -22.87 -20.55
N GLY A 150 -4.50 -23.52 -21.59
CA GLY A 150 -5.12 -22.86 -22.74
C GLY A 150 -4.35 -23.05 -24.04
N ASN A 151 -4.86 -22.44 -25.11
CA ASN A 151 -4.25 -22.53 -26.43
C ASN A 151 -3.00 -21.65 -26.51
N MET A 152 -1.95 -22.19 -27.12
CA MET A 152 -0.71 -21.46 -27.39
C MET A 152 -0.56 -21.23 -28.89
N ILE A 153 -0.11 -20.04 -29.26
CA ILE A 153 0.45 -19.78 -30.59
C ILE A 153 1.97 -19.91 -30.42
N ALA A 154 2.57 -20.80 -31.20
CA ALA A 154 4.01 -21.07 -31.18
C ALA A 154 4.72 -20.32 -32.30
#